data_AF-A0A7R7WBY9-F1
#
_entry.id   AF-A0A7R7WBY9-F1
#
_cell.length_a   1.000
_cell.length_b   1.000
_cell.length_c   1.000
_cell.angle_alpha   90.00
_cell.angle_beta   90.00
_cell.angle_gamma   90.00
#
_symmetry.space_group_name_H-M   'P 1'
#
loop_
_entity.id
_entity.type
_entity.pdbx_description
1 polymer ?
#
loop_
_entity_poly.entity_id
_entity_poly.type
_entity_poly.pdbx_seq_one_letter_code
_entity_poly.pdbx_strand_id
1 'polypeptide(L)'
;MQANFVPISQDVANDEARLIAEAVKNFGGDFESKVDIEESWTTYTVKLFESSSIQRLIVFRPPSSSRFFNCIRVRNPQGAVEWEVLRKSDTYMGLVPTDCQFEAMLVELKLFTRKKDLS
;
A
#
# COMPACT_ATOMS: atom_id res chain seq x y z
N MET A 1 9.44 -6.17 -15.94
CA MET A 1 8.34 -6.21 -14.95
C MET A 1 8.57 -5.09 -13.97
N GLN A 2 7.70 -4.09 -13.97
CA GLN A 2 7.77 -3.01 -12.98
C GLN A 2 7.36 -3.61 -11.62
N ALA A 3 8.12 -3.35 -10.57
CA ALA A 3 7.77 -3.85 -9.25
C ALA A 3 6.46 -3.20 -8.81
N ASN A 4 5.51 -3.99 -8.29
CA ASN A 4 4.24 -3.48 -7.75
C ASN A 4 4.40 -2.76 -6.39
N PHE A 5 5.66 -2.54 -5.98
CA PHE A 5 6.03 -1.75 -4.82
C PHE A 5 7.40 -1.10 -5.03
N VAL A 6 7.63 0.04 -4.38
CA VAL A 6 8.88 0.80 -4.43
C VAL A 6 9.25 1.35 -3.04
N PRO A 7 10.55 1.44 -2.71
CA PRO A 7 10.97 2.15 -1.51
C PRO A 7 10.68 3.65 -1.69
N ILE A 8 10.24 4.31 -0.63
CA ILE A 8 10.05 5.76 -0.58
C ILE A 8 10.66 6.33 0.68
N SER A 9 10.99 7.62 0.66
CA SER A 9 11.46 8.32 1.84
C SER A 9 10.31 8.68 2.79
N GLN A 10 10.64 8.95 4.05
CA GLN A 10 9.64 9.35 5.06
C GLN A 10 8.99 10.69 4.74
N ASP A 11 9.70 11.63 4.11
CA ASP A 11 9.12 12.91 3.69
C ASP A 11 8.07 12.72 2.60
N VAL A 12 8.28 11.79 1.66
CA VAL A 12 7.25 11.40 0.69
C VAL A 12 6.06 10.72 1.38
N ALA A 13 6.31 9.81 2.32
CA ALA A 13 5.24 9.07 3.02
C ALA A 13 4.34 9.94 3.93
N ASN A 14 4.78 11.16 4.27
CA ASN A 14 4.09 12.08 5.16
C ASN A 14 3.57 13.34 4.44
N ASP A 15 3.75 13.44 3.13
CA ASP A 15 3.27 14.54 2.29
C ASP A 15 2.40 13.95 1.16
N GLU A 16 1.09 14.22 1.22
CA GLU A 16 0.12 13.68 0.27
C GLU A 16 0.44 14.03 -1.18
N ALA A 17 0.78 15.29 -1.47
CA ALA A 17 1.05 15.73 -2.83
C ALA A 17 2.30 15.04 -3.39
N ARG A 18 3.35 14.89 -2.57
CA ARG A 18 4.55 14.14 -2.97
C ARG A 18 4.26 12.65 -3.14
N LEU A 19 3.45 12.07 -2.26
CA LEU A 19 3.08 10.66 -2.36
C LEU A 19 2.32 10.37 -3.64
N ILE A 20 1.34 11.22 -3.98
CA ILE A 20 0.57 11.12 -5.23
C ILE A 20 1.51 11.24 -6.43
N ALA A 21 2.40 12.24 -6.45
CA ALA A 21 3.37 12.41 -7.53
C ALA A 21 4.29 11.19 -7.71
N GLU A 22 4.79 10.61 -6.62
CA GLU A 22 5.58 9.37 -6.68
C GLU A 22 4.73 8.17 -7.10
N ALA A 23 3.46 8.08 -6.70
CA ALA A 23 2.58 7.00 -7.13
C ALA A 23 2.31 7.06 -8.65
N VAL A 24 2.01 8.24 -9.18
CA VAL A 24 1.84 8.47 -10.64
C VAL A 24 3.12 8.10 -11.39
N LYS A 25 4.27 8.54 -10.89
CA LYS A 25 5.58 8.26 -11.50
C LYS A 25 5.92 6.76 -11.53
N ASN A 26 5.65 6.03 -10.45
CA ASN A 26 6.07 4.63 -10.33
C ASN A 26 5.04 3.62 -10.84
N PHE A 27 3.74 3.94 -10.78
CA PHE A 27 2.67 3.00 -11.13
C PHE A 27 1.74 3.49 -12.25
N GLY A 28 1.83 4.76 -12.64
CA GLY A 28 0.94 5.38 -13.63
C GLY A 28 -0.49 5.57 -13.13
N GLY A 29 -1.30 6.28 -13.93
CA GLY A 29 -2.71 6.56 -13.63
C GLY A 29 -2.94 7.93 -12.95
N ASP A 30 -4.22 8.28 -12.78
CA ASP A 30 -4.65 9.50 -12.08
C ASP A 30 -5.00 9.16 -10.62
N PHE A 31 -4.14 9.61 -9.70
CA PHE A 31 -4.33 9.49 -8.25
C PHE A 31 -4.72 10.83 -7.61
N GLU A 32 -4.71 11.95 -8.34
CA GLU A 32 -4.98 13.29 -7.79
C GLU A 32 -6.47 13.51 -7.50
N SER A 33 -7.36 12.88 -8.26
CA SER A 33 -8.79 13.19 -8.22
C SER A 33 -9.61 12.36 -7.23
N LYS A 34 -9.05 11.29 -6.64
CA LYS A 34 -9.88 10.23 -6.07
C LYS A 34 -9.24 9.48 -4.92
N VAL A 35 -8.60 10.05 -3.90
CA VAL A 35 -8.11 9.23 -2.77
C VAL A 35 -8.76 9.65 -1.47
N ASP A 36 -9.39 8.69 -0.77
CA ASP A 36 -9.68 8.84 0.66
C ASP A 36 -8.46 8.30 1.42
N ILE A 37 -7.78 9.21 2.10
CA ILE A 37 -6.55 8.92 2.84
C ILE A 37 -6.94 8.67 4.28
N GLU A 38 -6.68 7.45 4.76
CA GLU A 38 -6.58 7.25 6.20
C GLU A 38 -5.23 7.85 6.64
N GLU A 39 -5.25 9.11 7.07
CA GLU A 39 -4.04 9.90 7.35
C GLU A 39 -3.18 9.32 8.48
N SER A 40 -3.77 8.54 9.37
CA SER A 40 -3.06 7.93 10.49
C SER A 40 -2.39 6.61 10.11
N TRP A 41 -1.12 6.48 10.49
CA TRP A 41 -0.45 5.18 10.51
C TRP A 41 -1.18 4.23 11.48
N THR A 42 -1.59 3.07 10.98
CA THR A 42 -2.24 2.03 11.78
C THR A 42 -1.36 0.79 11.88
N THR A 43 -1.11 0.32 13.09
CA THR A 43 -0.32 -0.90 13.32
C THR A 43 -1.20 -2.14 13.18
N TYR A 44 -0.79 -3.06 12.30
CA TYR A 44 -1.44 -4.35 12.11
C TYR A 44 -0.51 -5.48 12.54
N THR A 45 -0.96 -6.28 13.51
CA THR A 45 -0.25 -7.51 13.92
C THR A 45 -0.45 -8.61 12.87
N VAL A 46 -1.71 -8.91 12.54
CA VAL A 46 -2.13 -9.75 11.42
C VAL A 46 -3.50 -9.23 10.97
N LYS A 47 -3.63 -8.86 9.70
CA LYS A 47 -4.92 -8.46 9.11
C LYS A 47 -4.97 -8.87 7.64
N LEU A 48 -6.04 -9.57 7.26
CA LEU A 48 -6.42 -9.75 5.86
C LEU A 48 -7.37 -8.60 5.48
N PHE A 49 -7.05 -7.95 4.37
CA PHE A 49 -7.89 -6.95 3.73
C PHE A 49 -8.54 -7.58 2.51
N GLU A 50 -9.87 -7.51 2.49
CA GLU A 50 -10.68 -8.06 1.39
C GLU A 50 -10.34 -7.41 0.06
N SER A 51 -10.72 -8.08 -1.02
CA SER A 51 -10.59 -7.56 -2.37
C SER A 51 -11.42 -6.30 -2.57
N SER A 52 -11.00 -5.45 -3.49
CA SER A 52 -11.72 -4.25 -3.87
C SER A 52 -11.87 -4.19 -5.38
N SER A 53 -12.99 -3.65 -5.87
CA SER A 53 -13.23 -3.43 -7.30
C SER A 53 -12.38 -2.31 -7.90
N ILE A 54 -11.51 -1.71 -7.10
CA ILE A 54 -10.61 -0.62 -7.46
C ILE A 54 -9.20 -0.94 -6.97
N GLN A 55 -8.20 -0.39 -7.67
CA GLN A 55 -6.82 -0.41 -7.21
C GLN A 55 -6.68 0.37 -5.89
N ARG A 56 -5.80 -0.11 -5.02
CA ARG A 56 -5.51 0.53 -3.73
C ARG A 56 -4.04 0.82 -3.63
N LEU A 57 -3.70 2.03 -3.25
CA LEU A 57 -2.33 2.38 -2.90
C LEU A 57 -2.16 2.11 -1.40
N ILE A 58 -1.05 1.51 -1.01
CA ILE A 58 -0.71 1.31 0.38
C ILE A 58 0.68 1.86 0.63
N VAL A 59 0.86 2.46 1.80
CA VAL A 59 2.18 2.82 2.29
C VAL A 59 2.41 2.07 3.59
N PHE A 60 3.57 1.44 3.72
CA PHE A 60 3.84 0.56 4.84
C PHE A 60 5.30 0.64 5.28
N ARG A 61 5.51 0.42 6.58
CA ARG A 61 6.83 0.50 7.23
C ARG A 61 6.88 -0.38 8.49
N PRO A 62 8.08 -0.66 9.05
CA PRO A 62 8.18 -1.32 10.34
C PRO A 62 7.44 -0.52 11.43
N PRO A 63 6.78 -1.19 12.38
CA PRO A 63 6.24 -0.52 13.56
C PRO A 63 7.34 0.19 14.34
N SER A 64 7.05 1.32 14.99
CA SER A 64 8.04 2.03 15.82
C SER A 64 8.72 1.16 16.89
N SER A 65 8.06 0.10 17.36
CA SER A 65 8.60 -0.87 18.32
C SER A 65 9.49 -1.96 17.71
N SER A 66 9.62 -2.03 16.37
CA SER A 66 10.37 -3.07 15.65
C SER A 66 11.20 -2.46 14.52
N ARG A 67 12.41 -2.98 14.28
CA ARG A 67 13.24 -2.55 13.15
C ARG A 67 12.85 -3.19 11.82
N PHE A 68 11.95 -4.15 11.82
CA PHE A 68 11.49 -4.87 10.63
C PHE A 68 9.97 -5.01 10.62
N PHE A 69 9.35 -4.92 9.45
CA PHE A 69 8.02 -5.49 9.24
C PHE A 69 8.13 -6.91 8.69
N ASN A 70 7.20 -7.78 9.05
CA ASN A 70 7.30 -9.19 8.67
C ASN A 70 6.78 -9.46 7.27
N CYS A 71 5.62 -8.89 6.88
CA CYS A 71 5.02 -9.20 5.58
C CYS A 71 3.97 -8.19 5.13
N ILE A 72 4.05 -7.82 3.85
CA ILE A 72 2.86 -7.52 3.03
C ILE A 72 2.79 -8.58 1.93
N ARG A 73 1.63 -9.20 1.72
CA ARG A 73 1.42 -10.16 0.63
C ARG A 73 0.11 -9.86 -0.09
N VAL A 74 0.18 -9.68 -1.40
CA VAL A 74 -0.98 -9.48 -2.26
C VAL A 74 -1.26 -10.77 -3.02
N ARG A 75 -2.55 -11.18 -3.04
CA ARG A 75 -2.99 -12.38 -3.74
C ARG A 75 -4.16 -12.07 -4.67
N ASN A 76 -4.16 -12.68 -5.85
CA ASN A 76 -5.26 -12.61 -6.78
C ASN A 76 -6.44 -13.52 -6.35
N PRO A 77 -7.61 -13.46 -7.02
CA PRO A 77 -8.77 -14.27 -6.66
C PRO A 77 -8.54 -15.79 -6.69
N GLN A 78 -7.54 -16.25 -7.45
CA GLN A 78 -7.14 -17.66 -7.51
C GLN A 78 -6.20 -18.07 -6.36
N GLY A 79 -5.84 -17.11 -5.49
CA GLY A 79 -4.96 -17.31 -4.34
C GLY A 79 -3.46 -17.27 -4.69
N ALA A 80 -3.08 -16.99 -5.94
CA ALA A 80 -1.69 -16.86 -6.32
C ALA A 80 -1.13 -15.52 -5.84
N VAL A 81 0.14 -15.53 -5.40
CA VAL A 81 0.83 -14.33 -4.92
C VAL A 81 1.21 -13.46 -6.11
N GLU A 82 0.64 -12.27 -6.18
CA GLU A 82 0.97 -11.25 -7.18
C GLU A 82 2.29 -10.56 -6.84
N TRP A 83 2.46 -10.23 -5.55
CA TRP A 83 3.71 -9.74 -5.00
C TRP A 83 3.70 -9.83 -3.47
N GLU A 84 4.90 -9.86 -2.90
CA GLU A 84 5.08 -9.80 -1.45
C GLU A 84 6.36 -9.04 -1.08
N VAL A 85 6.36 -8.49 0.13
CA VAL A 85 7.52 -7.83 0.74
C VAL A 85 7.73 -8.44 2.12
N LEU A 86 8.93 -8.99 2.35
CA LEU A 86 9.28 -9.69 3.58
C LEU A 86 10.49 -9.03 4.25
N ARG A 87 10.41 -8.84 5.58
CA ARG A 87 11.53 -8.45 6.46
C ARG A 87 12.32 -7.23 5.97
N LYS A 88 11.64 -6.16 5.55
CA LYS A 88 12.31 -4.89 5.22
C LYS A 88 12.23 -3.90 6.38
N SER A 89 13.17 -2.94 6.38
CA SER A 89 13.34 -1.92 7.42
C SER A 89 12.91 -0.52 6.99
N ASP A 90 12.72 -0.28 5.69
CA ASP A 90 12.40 1.05 5.16
C ASP A 90 10.88 1.23 4.98
N THR A 91 10.51 2.42 4.51
CA THR A 91 9.14 2.70 4.08
C THR A 91 8.98 2.35 2.61
N TYR A 92 7.85 1.72 2.30
CA TYR A 92 7.52 1.28 0.96
C TYR A 92 6.14 1.77 0.60
N MET A 93 5.95 1.98 -0.70
CA MET A 93 4.67 2.22 -1.32
C MET A 93 4.36 1.06 -2.24
N GLY A 94 3.14 0.53 -2.22
CA GLY A 94 2.72 -0.59 -3.04
C GLY A 94 1.36 -0.35 -3.67
N LEU A 95 1.17 -0.89 -4.88
CA LEU A 95 -0.11 -0.89 -5.57
C LEU A 95 -0.75 -2.28 -5.46
N VAL A 96 -1.90 -2.35 -4.80
CA VAL A 96 -2.74 -3.53 -4.75
C VAL A 96 -3.69 -3.47 -5.96
N PRO A 97 -3.63 -4.44 -6.90
CA PRO A 97 -4.51 -4.46 -8.05
C PRO A 97 -5.98 -4.68 -7.67
N THR A 98 -6.87 -4.41 -8.62
CA THR A 98 -8.29 -4.75 -8.53
C THR A 98 -8.48 -6.24 -8.27
N ASP A 99 -9.51 -6.57 -7.50
CA ASP A 99 -9.91 -7.93 -7.10
C ASP A 99 -8.86 -8.72 -6.31
N CYS A 100 -7.73 -8.09 -5.94
CA CYS A 100 -6.72 -8.71 -5.11
C CYS A 100 -6.99 -8.44 -3.63
N GLN A 101 -6.83 -9.47 -2.80
CA GLN A 101 -6.74 -9.34 -1.35
C GLN A 101 -5.29 -9.03 -0.95
N PHE A 102 -5.09 -8.46 0.24
CA PHE A 102 -3.75 -8.38 0.79
C PHE A 102 -3.70 -8.63 2.29
N GLU A 103 -2.59 -9.21 2.72
CA GLU A 103 -2.31 -9.59 4.10
C GLU A 103 -1.21 -8.67 4.65
N ALA A 104 -1.44 -8.08 5.81
CA ALA A 104 -0.51 -7.22 6.52
C ALA A 104 -0.13 -7.87 7.86
N MET A 105 1.17 -8.10 8.09
CA MET A 105 1.67 -8.73 9.31
C MET A 105 2.85 -7.98 9.92
N LEU A 106 2.70 -7.58 11.18
CA LEU A 106 3.62 -6.78 11.99
C LEU A 106 4.11 -5.54 11.22
N VAL A 107 3.19 -4.67 10.81
CA VAL A 107 3.48 -3.52 9.95
C VAL A 107 2.66 -2.31 10.36
N GLU A 108 3.21 -1.10 10.22
CA GLU A 108 2.44 0.13 10.21
C GLU A 108 2.02 0.44 8.78
N LEU A 109 0.73 0.67 8.54
CA LEU A 109 0.17 0.87 7.21
C LEU A 109 -0.73 2.11 7.16
N LYS A 110 -0.62 2.85 6.06
CA LYS A 110 -1.61 3.81 5.58
C LYS A 110 -2.27 3.24 4.33
N LEU A 111 -3.60 3.25 4.30
CA LEU A 111 -4.38 2.77 3.18
C LEU A 111 -4.96 3.97 2.41
N PHE A 112 -4.79 3.94 1.09
CA PHE A 112 -5.24 4.97 0.18
C PHE A 112 -6.19 4.30 -0.81
N THR A 113 -7.49 4.40 -0.53
CA THR A 113 -8.53 3.84 -1.42
C THR A 113 -9.00 4.89 -2.39
N ARG A 114 -9.24 4.49 -3.65
CA ARG A 114 -9.85 5.42 -4.59
C ARG A 114 -11.27 5.80 -4.15
N LYS A 115 -11.65 7.08 -4.17
CA LYS A 115 -13.07 7.49 -4.12
C LYS A 115 -13.77 6.79 -5.27
N LYS A 116 -14.80 6.00 -4.95
CA LYS A 116 -15.77 5.59 -5.97
C LYS A 116 -16.35 6.88 -6.57
N ASP A 117 -16.36 6.99 -7.89
CA ASP A 117 -17.29 7.90 -8.53
C ASP A 117 -18.69 7.44 -8.10
N LEU A 118 -19.33 8.21 -7.21
CA LEU A 118 -20.75 8.06 -6.96
C LEU A 118 -21.44 8.59 -8.21
N SER A 119 -21.69 7.70 -9.17
CA SER A 119 -22.65 7.91 -10.25
C SER A 119 -24.07 7.91 -9.70
#